data_AF-A0A1D7QIQ5-F1
#
_entry.id   AF-A0A1D7QIQ5-F1
#
_cell.length_a   1.000
_cell.length_b   1.000
_cell.length_c   1.000
_cell.angle_alpha   90.00
_cell.angle_beta   90.00
_cell.angle_gamma   90.00
#
_symmetry.space_group_name_H-M   'P 1'
#
loop_
_entity.id
_entity.type
_entity.pdbx_description
1 polymer ?
#
loop_
_entity_poly.entity_id
_entity_poly.type
_entity_poly.pdbx_seq_one_letter_code
_entity_poly.pdbx_strand_id
1 'polypeptide(L)'
;MFNYEIGGNERKIDTSEAFADIAYNKTLFIQKLTDNEPIKPEKVEGLKTVQEVFNHYKPKVNVAFEREDGSTVPETLHFTNLGDFAVKNIIVQSNHLSNVNIEREMSLNVIKQLKSNKTLKATLDDEETKSAFISALKNFVAELEENK
;
A
#
# COMPACT_ATOMS: atom_id res chain seq x y z
N MET A 1 73.70 -21.46 41.95
CA MET A 1 73.02 -22.75 42.12
C MET A 1 72.23 -22.99 40.85
N PHE A 2 72.63 -23.97 40.03
CA PHE A 2 71.96 -24.26 38.76
C PHE A 2 70.69 -25.06 39.04
N ASN A 3 69.52 -24.48 38.79
CA ASN A 3 68.27 -25.24 38.75
C ASN A 3 68.04 -25.71 37.33
N TYR A 4 68.38 -26.97 37.10
CA TYR A 4 68.11 -27.70 35.87
C TYR A 4 66.69 -28.25 35.96
N GLU A 5 65.72 -27.55 35.37
CA GLU A 5 64.37 -28.08 35.23
C GLU A 5 64.25 -28.79 33.89
N ILE A 6 64.41 -30.12 33.91
CA ILE A 6 63.92 -30.99 32.82
C ILE A 6 62.44 -31.21 33.10
N GLY A 7 61.60 -30.40 32.48
CA GLY A 7 60.15 -30.54 32.56
C GLY A 7 59.52 -29.82 31.39
N GLY A 8 58.71 -30.52 30.61
CA GLY A 8 58.02 -29.92 29.47
C GLY A 8 57.20 -28.70 29.92
N ASN A 9 57.40 -27.57 29.25
CA ASN A 9 56.53 -26.41 29.44
C ASN A 9 55.15 -26.74 28.87
N GLU A 10 54.15 -26.82 29.73
CA GLU A 10 52.76 -26.84 29.30
C GLU A 10 52.45 -25.48 28.67
N ARG A 11 52.37 -25.43 27.34
CA ARG A 11 51.77 -24.27 26.69
C ARG A 11 50.29 -24.32 26.99
N LYS A 12 49.81 -23.38 27.82
CA LYS A 12 48.38 -23.11 27.92
C LYS A 12 47.86 -22.83 26.52
N ILE A 13 47.00 -23.71 26.05
CA ILE A 13 46.29 -23.51 24.80
C ILE A 13 45.32 -22.37 25.07
N ASP A 14 45.73 -21.14 24.74
CA ASP A 14 44.82 -20.01 24.58
C ASP A 14 44.07 -20.18 23.25
N THR A 15 43.24 -21.22 23.17
CA THR A 15 42.10 -21.18 22.25
C THR A 15 40.86 -21.03 23.11
N SER A 16 40.76 -19.86 23.74
CA SER A 16 39.46 -19.26 23.91
C SER A 16 38.97 -18.83 22.53
N GLU A 17 38.52 -19.80 21.73
CA GLU A 17 37.39 -19.57 20.83
C GLU A 17 36.12 -19.53 21.70
N ALA A 18 36.14 -18.76 22.79
CA ALA A 18 34.90 -18.35 23.41
C ALA A 18 34.23 -17.47 22.36
N PHE A 19 33.14 -17.96 21.77
CA PHE A 19 32.19 -17.13 21.05
C PHE A 19 32.06 -15.83 21.84
N ALA A 20 32.55 -14.73 21.27
CA ALA A 20 32.48 -13.43 21.91
C ALA A 20 31.03 -13.24 22.36
N ASP A 21 30.83 -13.02 23.66
CA ASP A 21 29.53 -12.94 24.33
C ASP A 21 28.49 -12.30 23.40
N ILE A 22 27.58 -13.12 22.87
CA ILE A 22 26.52 -12.63 21.99
C ILE A 22 25.61 -11.80 22.88
N ALA A 23 25.64 -10.48 22.70
CA ALA A 23 24.81 -9.58 23.48
C ALA A 23 23.35 -10.08 23.50
N TYR A 24 22.85 -10.43 24.69
CA TYR A 24 21.55 -11.08 24.91
C TYR A 24 20.34 -10.26 24.45
N ASN A 25 20.55 -9.00 24.03
CA ASN A 25 19.53 -8.04 23.63
C ASN A 25 19.54 -7.71 22.13
N LYS A 26 19.99 -8.65 21.28
CA LYS A 26 19.94 -8.50 19.82
C LYS A 26 18.85 -9.38 19.22
N THR A 27 17.92 -8.76 18.50
CA THR A 27 16.89 -9.47 17.71
C THR A 27 17.29 -9.42 16.25
N LEU A 28 17.30 -10.57 15.58
CA LEU A 28 17.47 -10.68 14.14
C LEU A 28 16.09 -10.90 13.50
N PHE A 29 15.71 -10.04 12.54
CA PHE A 29 14.47 -10.15 11.80
C PHE A 29 14.77 -10.46 10.33
N ILE A 30 14.31 -11.61 9.85
CA ILE A 30 14.54 -12.07 8.47
C ILE A 30 13.18 -12.19 7.79
N GLN A 31 12.86 -11.27 6.89
CA GLN A 31 11.65 -11.30 6.06
C GLN A 31 11.90 -10.63 4.71
N LYS A 32 11.06 -10.99 3.72
CA LYS A 32 10.95 -10.28 2.45
C LYS A 32 10.12 -9.02 2.66
N LEU A 33 10.79 -7.88 2.81
CA LEU A 33 10.16 -6.58 3.12
C LEU A 33 9.80 -5.75 1.87
N THR A 34 10.19 -6.20 0.68
CA THR A 34 9.82 -5.57 -0.60
C THR A 34 9.46 -6.65 -1.63
N ASP A 35 8.72 -6.26 -2.67
CA ASP A 35 8.24 -7.19 -3.70
C ASP A 35 9.39 -7.86 -4.49
N ASN A 36 10.49 -7.14 -4.69
CA ASN A 36 11.66 -7.65 -5.39
C ASN A 36 12.72 -8.15 -4.41
N GLU A 37 13.32 -9.30 -4.71
CA GLU A 37 14.42 -9.82 -3.92
C GLU A 37 15.71 -9.02 -4.21
N PRO A 38 16.49 -8.67 -3.17
CA PRO A 38 17.76 -8.00 -3.39
C PRO A 38 18.77 -8.97 -4.02
N ILE A 39 19.60 -8.45 -4.93
CA ILE A 39 20.64 -9.25 -5.63
C ILE A 39 21.61 -9.90 -4.64
N LYS A 40 21.81 -9.27 -3.47
CA LYS A 40 22.61 -9.80 -2.37
C LYS A 40 21.84 -9.63 -1.06
N PRO A 41 21.92 -10.59 -0.12
CA PRO A 41 21.37 -10.42 1.21
C PRO A 41 21.91 -9.15 1.86
N GLU A 42 21.01 -8.29 2.31
CA GLU A 42 21.35 -7.05 3.01
C GLU A 42 21.20 -7.27 4.51
N LYS A 43 22.24 -6.94 5.27
CA LYS A 43 22.18 -6.88 6.73
C LYS A 43 22.04 -5.41 7.14
N VAL A 44 20.87 -5.06 7.67
CA VAL A 44 20.57 -3.71 8.14
C VAL A 44 20.49 -3.70 9.66
N GLU A 45 21.15 -2.73 10.29
CA GLU A 45 21.13 -2.52 11.73
C GLU A 45 20.64 -1.10 12.06
N GLY A 46 20.21 -0.89 13.30
CA GLY A 46 19.87 0.45 13.79
C GLY A 46 18.47 0.96 13.43
N LEU A 47 17.66 0.19 12.69
CA LEU A 47 16.23 0.46 12.53
C LEU A 47 15.49 0.10 13.82
N LYS A 48 14.94 1.11 14.49
CA LYS A 48 14.26 1.01 15.79
C LYS A 48 12.75 1.21 15.68
N THR A 49 12.28 1.89 14.62
CA THR A 49 10.86 2.19 14.45
C THR A 49 10.32 1.64 13.13
N VAL A 50 9.01 1.39 13.09
CA VAL A 50 8.32 0.96 11.86
C VAL A 50 8.51 1.99 10.74
N GLN A 51 8.49 3.29 11.08
CA GLN A 51 8.69 4.35 10.08
C GLN A 51 10.09 4.32 9.46
N GLU A 52 11.12 4.03 10.24
CA GLU A 52 12.49 3.86 9.72
C GLU A 52 12.59 2.67 8.77
N VAL A 53 11.88 1.58 9.05
CA VAL A 53 11.78 0.42 8.13
C VAL A 53 11.14 0.83 6.80
N PHE A 54 10.00 1.54 6.83
CA PHE A 54 9.37 2.04 5.59
C PHE A 54 10.27 3.02 4.82
N ASN A 55 10.94 3.94 5.53
CA ASN A 55 11.84 4.91 4.91
C ASN A 55 13.07 4.25 4.26
N HIS A 56 13.58 3.16 4.84
CA HIS A 56 14.70 2.38 4.29
C HIS A 56 14.27 1.57 3.07
N TYR A 57 13.28 0.69 3.25
CA TYR A 57 12.90 -0.29 2.23
C TYR A 57 12.00 0.26 1.12
N LYS A 58 11.28 1.37 1.38
CA LYS A 58 10.40 2.07 0.43
C LYS A 58 9.55 1.11 -0.42
N PRO A 59 8.75 0.24 0.23
CA PRO A 59 7.99 -0.78 -0.46
C PRO A 59 7.05 -0.17 -1.50
N LYS A 60 7.05 -0.79 -2.68
CA LYS A 60 6.15 -0.47 -3.79
C LYS A 60 5.73 -1.76 -4.49
N VAL A 61 4.57 -1.75 -5.12
CA VAL A 61 4.03 -2.89 -5.85
C VAL A 61 3.39 -2.41 -7.15
N ASN A 62 3.62 -3.14 -8.22
CA ASN A 62 2.96 -2.90 -9.51
C ASN A 62 1.68 -3.74 -9.56
N VAL A 63 0.56 -3.10 -9.81
CA VAL A 63 -0.76 -3.73 -9.90
C VAL A 63 -1.38 -3.38 -11.24
N ALA A 64 -1.99 -4.35 -11.90
CA ALA A 64 -2.78 -4.13 -13.10
C ALA A 64 -4.26 -4.16 -12.70
N PHE A 65 -4.90 -2.99 -12.67
CA PHE A 65 -6.34 -2.89 -12.39
C PHE A 65 -7.14 -3.20 -13.64
N GLU A 66 -8.22 -3.97 -13.50
CA GLU A 66 -9.13 -4.29 -14.59
C GLU A 66 -10.19 -3.19 -14.76
N ARG A 67 -10.41 -2.77 -16.01
CA ARG A 67 -11.47 -1.84 -16.40
C ARG A 67 -12.73 -2.61 -16.83
N GLU A 68 -13.84 -1.90 -16.92
CA GLU A 68 -15.12 -2.47 -17.37
C GLU A 68 -15.08 -3.05 -18.79
N ASP A 69 -14.21 -2.53 -19.65
CA ASP A 69 -14.00 -3.03 -21.02
C ASP A 69 -13.09 -4.28 -21.09
N GLY A 70 -12.64 -4.79 -19.93
CA GLY A 70 -11.71 -5.92 -19.82
C GLY A 70 -10.24 -5.55 -20.09
N SER A 71 -9.93 -4.29 -20.39
CA SER A 71 -8.55 -3.81 -20.48
C SER A 71 -7.94 -3.63 -19.08
N THR A 72 -6.61 -3.55 -19.01
CA THR A 72 -5.90 -3.36 -17.73
C THR A 72 -5.14 -2.04 -17.68
N VAL A 73 -5.09 -1.45 -16.48
CA VAL A 73 -4.33 -0.24 -16.17
C VAL A 73 -3.20 -0.60 -15.21
N PRO A 74 -1.95 -0.63 -15.68
CA PRO A 74 -0.82 -0.81 -14.79
C PRO A 74 -0.59 0.46 -13.98
N GLU A 75 -0.57 0.33 -12.65
CA GLU A 75 -0.24 1.40 -11.73
C GLU A 75 0.71 0.89 -10.64
N THR A 76 1.49 1.80 -10.06
CA THR A 76 2.43 1.48 -8.99
C THR A 76 1.97 2.11 -7.68
N LEU A 77 1.65 1.26 -6.70
CA LEU A 77 1.32 1.70 -5.34
C LEU A 77 2.58 1.81 -4.50
N HIS A 78 2.64 2.83 -3.64
CA HIS A 78 3.77 3.11 -2.76
C HIS A 78 3.30 3.13 -1.30
N PHE A 79 4.11 2.57 -0.41
CA PHE A 79 3.78 2.55 1.02
C PHE A 79 4.88 3.21 1.82
N THR A 80 4.50 4.23 2.57
CA THR A 80 5.35 5.03 3.44
C THR A 80 5.08 4.79 4.92
N ASN A 81 3.89 4.26 5.24
CA ASN A 81 3.46 3.95 6.59
C ASN A 81 2.36 2.86 6.58
N LEU A 82 1.95 2.38 7.76
CA LEU A 82 0.91 1.35 7.90
C LEU A 82 -0.49 1.79 7.44
N GLY A 83 -0.78 3.08 7.49
CA GLY A 83 -2.06 3.64 7.04
C GLY A 83 -2.24 3.55 5.52
N ASP A 84 -1.16 3.48 4.75
CA ASP A 84 -1.24 3.43 3.28
C ASP A 84 -1.88 2.13 2.77
N PHE A 85 -1.98 1.10 3.62
CA PHE A 85 -2.71 -0.15 3.34
C PHE A 85 -4.23 -0.05 3.50
N ALA A 86 -4.74 1.05 4.05
CA ALA A 86 -6.18 1.28 4.14
C ALA A 86 -6.79 1.53 2.75
N VAL A 87 -7.98 0.97 2.50
CA VAL A 87 -8.70 1.10 1.22
C VAL A 87 -8.76 2.54 0.71
N LYS A 88 -9.08 3.49 1.60
CA LYS A 88 -9.14 4.92 1.26
C LYS A 88 -7.81 5.44 0.72
N ASN A 89 -6.70 5.07 1.35
CA ASN A 89 -5.38 5.56 0.96
C ASN A 89 -4.90 4.87 -0.32
N ILE A 90 -5.24 3.59 -0.54
CA ILE A 90 -5.01 2.91 -1.82
C ILE A 90 -5.76 3.60 -2.96
N ILE A 91 -7.04 3.95 -2.74
CA ILE A 91 -7.86 4.64 -3.74
C ILE A 91 -7.24 5.99 -4.11
N VAL A 92 -6.74 6.76 -3.13
CA VAL A 92 -6.15 8.09 -3.37
C VAL A 92 -4.83 8.01 -4.16
N GLN A 93 -4.09 6.91 -4.07
CA GLN A 93 -2.87 6.71 -4.85
C GLN A 93 -3.12 6.39 -6.33
N SER A 94 -4.34 5.95 -6.67
CA SER A 94 -4.70 5.47 -7.99
C SER A 94 -5.68 6.41 -8.67
N ASN A 95 -5.30 6.93 -9.84
CA ASN A 95 -6.20 7.77 -10.63
C ASN A 95 -7.44 6.98 -11.08
N HIS A 96 -7.24 5.73 -11.50
CA HIS A 96 -8.34 4.87 -11.91
C HIS A 96 -9.30 4.58 -10.75
N LEU A 97 -8.79 4.10 -9.61
CA LEU A 97 -9.65 3.79 -8.46
C LEU A 97 -10.33 5.02 -7.88
N SER A 98 -9.66 6.18 -7.90
CA SER A 98 -10.25 7.46 -7.47
C SER A 98 -11.46 7.83 -8.33
N ASN A 99 -11.34 7.72 -9.66
CA ASN A 99 -12.46 7.97 -10.58
C ASN A 99 -13.61 6.99 -10.36
N VAL A 100 -13.32 5.68 -10.27
CA VAL A 100 -14.33 4.65 -9.98
C VAL A 100 -14.99 4.90 -8.62
N ASN A 101 -14.25 5.39 -7.64
CA ASN A 101 -14.79 5.73 -6.33
C ASN A 101 -15.74 6.94 -6.40
N ILE A 102 -15.39 7.97 -7.17
CA ILE A 102 -16.24 9.13 -7.40
C ILE A 102 -17.55 8.71 -8.08
N GLU A 103 -17.48 7.92 -9.16
CA GLU A 103 -18.65 7.40 -9.87
C GLU A 103 -19.57 6.59 -8.95
N ARG A 104 -18.98 5.75 -8.09
CA ARG A 104 -19.74 4.98 -7.09
C ARG A 104 -20.45 5.88 -6.10
N GLU A 105 -19.75 6.86 -5.53
CA GLU A 105 -20.33 7.79 -4.55
C GLU A 105 -21.43 8.65 -5.16
N MET A 106 -21.24 9.14 -6.39
CA MET A 106 -22.27 9.85 -7.15
C MET A 106 -23.49 8.96 -7.37
N SER A 107 -23.27 7.73 -7.84
CA SER A 107 -24.35 6.74 -8.07
C SER A 107 -25.13 6.45 -6.79
N LEU A 108 -24.45 6.24 -5.66
CA LEU A 108 -25.09 6.01 -4.37
C LEU A 108 -25.90 7.22 -3.90
N ASN A 109 -25.39 8.43 -4.10
CA ASN A 109 -26.10 9.66 -3.79
C ASN A 109 -27.36 9.82 -4.63
N VAL A 110 -27.28 9.54 -5.94
CA VAL A 110 -28.46 9.54 -6.82
C VAL A 110 -29.48 8.53 -6.33
N ILE A 111 -29.09 7.27 -6.09
CA ILE A 111 -29.99 6.22 -5.58
C ILE A 111 -30.66 6.65 -4.27
N LYS A 112 -29.91 7.29 -3.37
CA LYS A 112 -30.45 7.79 -2.10
C LYS A 112 -31.53 8.85 -2.33
N GLN A 113 -31.28 9.83 -3.21
CA GLN A 113 -32.25 10.88 -3.55
C GLN A 113 -33.49 10.32 -4.25
N LEU A 114 -33.32 9.35 -5.15
CA LEU A 114 -34.42 8.67 -5.82
C LEU A 114 -35.30 7.90 -4.82
N LYS A 115 -34.71 7.30 -3.78
CA LYS A 115 -35.46 6.58 -2.74
C LYS A 115 -36.16 7.49 -1.75
N SER A 116 -35.54 8.61 -1.37
CA SER A 116 -36.07 9.52 -0.35
C SER A 116 -37.16 10.45 -0.88
N ASN A 117 -37.11 10.82 -2.17
CA ASN A 117 -38.02 11.79 -2.76
C ASN A 117 -39.16 11.12 -3.53
N LYS A 118 -40.35 11.09 -2.91
CA LYS A 118 -41.58 10.52 -3.50
C LYS A 118 -41.99 11.21 -4.81
N THR A 119 -41.74 12.51 -4.94
CA THR A 119 -42.06 13.25 -6.16
C THR A 119 -41.15 12.85 -7.30
N LEU A 120 -39.82 12.81 -7.08
CA LEU A 120 -38.87 12.32 -8.09
C LEU A 120 -39.19 10.88 -8.50
N LYS A 121 -39.58 10.03 -7.55
CA LYS A 121 -40.01 8.66 -7.87
C LYS A 121 -41.24 8.63 -8.77
N ALA A 122 -42.29 9.39 -8.43
CA ALA A 122 -43.50 9.47 -9.24
C ALA A 122 -43.24 10.06 -10.64
N THR A 123 -42.36 11.04 -10.77
CA THR A 123 -41.91 11.61 -12.05
C THR A 123 -41.05 10.64 -12.88
N LEU A 124 -40.44 9.63 -12.26
CA LEU A 124 -39.67 8.60 -12.98
C LEU A 124 -40.48 7.35 -13.30
N ASP A 125 -41.62 7.15 -12.63
CA ASP A 125 -42.56 6.06 -12.91
C ASP A 125 -43.41 6.34 -14.17
N ASP A 126 -43.54 7.61 -14.57
CA ASP A 126 -44.20 8.04 -15.80
C ASP A 126 -43.20 8.24 -16.95
N GLU A 127 -43.48 7.64 -18.11
CA GLU A 127 -42.54 7.51 -19.22
C GLU A 127 -42.26 8.86 -19.92
N GLU A 128 -43.27 9.73 -19.99
CA GLU A 128 -43.17 11.06 -20.60
C GLU A 128 -42.31 12.00 -19.74
N THR A 129 -42.61 12.07 -18.45
CA THR A 129 -41.89 12.94 -17.51
C THR A 129 -40.46 12.48 -17.24
N LYS A 130 -40.21 11.16 -17.25
CA LYS A 130 -38.85 10.59 -17.24
C LYS A 130 -38.04 11.01 -18.47
N SER A 131 -38.64 10.94 -19.67
CA SER A 131 -37.96 11.34 -20.91
C SER A 131 -37.61 12.83 -20.91
N ALA A 132 -38.52 13.68 -20.43
CA ALA A 132 -38.28 15.11 -20.27
C ALA A 132 -37.16 15.40 -19.26
N PHE A 133 -37.13 14.68 -18.13
CA PHE A 133 -36.09 14.84 -17.11
C PHE A 133 -34.70 14.41 -17.61
N ILE A 134 -34.61 13.28 -18.32
CA ILE A 134 -33.35 12.84 -18.95
C ILE A 134 -32.87 13.85 -19.99
N SER A 135 -33.80 14.40 -20.79
CA SER A 135 -33.47 15.41 -21.80
C SER A 135 -32.94 16.70 -21.17
N ALA A 136 -33.55 17.16 -20.07
CA ALA A 136 -33.05 18.30 -19.31
C ALA A 136 -31.64 18.06 -18.75
N LEU A 137 -31.38 16.88 -18.18
CA LEU A 137 -30.05 16.51 -17.69
C LEU A 137 -29.00 16.47 -18.81
N LYS A 138 -29.34 15.92 -19.98
CA LYS A 138 -28.45 15.90 -21.14
C LYS A 138 -28.13 17.31 -21.65
N ASN A 139 -29.12 18.20 -21.67
CA ASN A 139 -28.91 19.59 -22.05
C ASN A 139 -27.98 20.31 -21.05
N PHE A 140 -28.15 20.09 -19.74
CA PHE A 140 -27.23 20.65 -18.74
C PHE A 140 -25.79 20.11 -18.89
N VAL A 141 -25.63 18.82 -19.20
CA VAL A 141 -24.30 18.26 -19.47
C VAL A 141 -23.68 18.92 -20.71
N ALA A 142 -24.45 19.07 -21.79
CA ALA A 142 -23.98 19.73 -23.01
C ALA A 142 -23.57 21.20 -22.76
N GLU A 143 -24.36 21.95 -21.99
CA GLU A 143 -24.03 23.33 -21.60
C GLU A 143 -22.74 23.42 -20.76
N LEU A 144 -22.49 22.44 -19.89
CA LEU A 144 -21.27 22.37 -19.08
C LEU A 144 -20.05 21.95 -19.89
N GLU A 145 -20.23 21.15 -20.94
CA GLU A 145 -19.16 20.76 -21.86
C GLU A 145 -18.80 21.88 -22.85
N GLU A 146 -19.77 22.68 -23.30
CA GLU A 146 -19.53 23.86 -24.15
C GLU A 146 -18.84 25.01 -23.40
N ASN A 147 -19.01 25.10 -22.08
CA ASN A 147 -18.38 26.12 -21.22
C ASN A 147 -17.05 25.65 -20.58
N LYS A 148 -16.47 24.55 -21.07
CA LYS A 148 -15.23 23.97 -20.58
C LYS A 148 -14.02 24.39 -21.43
#